data_AF-A0A917CQN0-F1
#
_entry.id   AF-A0A917CQN0-F1
#
_cell.length_a   1.000
_cell.length_b   1.000
_cell.length_c   1.000
_cell.angle_alpha   90.00
_cell.angle_beta   90.00
_cell.angle_gamma   90.00
#
_symmetry.space_group_name_H-M   'P 1'
#
loop_
_entity.id
_entity.type
_entity.pdbx_description
1 polymer ?
#
loop_
_entity_poly.entity_id
_entity_poly.type
_entity_poly.pdbx_seq_one_letter_code
_entity_poly.pdbx_strand_id
1 'polypeptide(L)' 'MVSIIDHPQLAERPEMVKSALAVLFGPERAAAFIDRLGEKEPAEVTSGRLRSDTAILARTLRAQGFRVEVSERGAVAGPG' A
#
# COMPACT_ATOMS: atom_id res chain seq x y z
N MET A 1 -6.07 -0.58 -8.09
CA MET A 1 -5.74 -1.13 -6.76
C MET A 1 -4.26 -0.94 -6.50
N VAL A 2 -3.85 -0.65 -5.27
CA VAL A 2 -2.42 -0.56 -4.87
C VAL A 2 -2.12 -1.68 -3.89
N SER A 3 -1.06 -2.45 -4.12
CA SER A 3 -0.59 -3.47 -3.19
C SER A 3 0.75 -3.05 -2.63
N ILE A 4 0.85 -2.95 -1.30
CA ILE A 4 2.12 -2.70 -0.62
C ILE A 4 2.81 -4.05 -0.47
N ILE A 5 4.02 -4.15 -1.00
CA ILE A 5 4.76 -5.40 -1.06
C ILE A 5 5.69 -5.54 0.13
N ASP A 6 6.44 -4.47 0.43
CA ASP A 6 7.44 -4.47 1.50
C ASP A 6 7.87 -3.03 1.81
N HIS A 7 8.55 -2.86 2.94
CA HIS A 7 9.28 -1.65 3.29
C HIS A 7 10.66 -2.03 3.86
N PRO A 8 11.78 -1.46 3.38
CA PRO A 8 13.12 -1.87 3.82
C PRO A 8 13.34 -1.72 5.34
N GLN A 9 12.66 -0.75 5.95
CA GLN A 9 12.74 -0.51 7.39
C GLN A 9 11.73 -1.32 8.20
N LEU A 10 10.97 -2.24 7.59
CA LEU A 10 9.98 -3.05 8.31
C LEU A 10 10.65 -3.98 9.33
N ALA A 11 11.78 -4.57 8.98
CA ALA A 11 12.52 -5.48 9.87
C ALA A 11 13.22 -4.74 11.02
N GLU A 12 13.74 -3.54 10.78
CA GLU A 12 14.52 -2.79 11.75
C GLU A 12 13.67 -1.81 12.59
N ARG A 13 12.61 -1.26 12.00
CA ARG A 13 11.79 -0.18 12.58
C ARG A 13 10.30 -0.31 12.21
N PRO A 14 9.63 -1.42 12.58
CA PRO A 14 8.23 -1.67 12.22
C PRO A 14 7.27 -0.58 12.73
N GLU A 15 7.51 -0.03 13.92
CA GLU A 15 6.65 1.02 14.51
C GLU A 15 6.67 2.34 13.71
N MET A 16 7.80 2.65 13.08
CA MET A 16 7.92 3.84 12.22
C MET A 16 7.15 3.64 10.91
N VAL A 17 7.25 2.44 10.31
CA VAL A 17 6.48 2.06 9.13
C VAL A 17 4.97 2.06 9.45
N LYS A 18 4.59 1.52 10.61
CA LYS A 18 3.21 1.56 11.13
C LYS A 18 2.69 2.99 11.27
N SER A 19 3.50 3.89 11.82
CA SER A 19 3.14 5.30 11.99
C SER A 19 2.91 5.98 10.63
N ALA A 20 3.76 5.71 9.65
CA ALA A 20 3.60 6.24 8.29
C ALA A 20 2.29 5.75 7.64
N LEU A 21 1.97 4.46 7.80
CA LEU A 21 0.69 3.89 7.33
C LEU A 21 -0.50 4.44 8.10
N ALA A 22 -0.37 4.69 9.40
CA ALA A 22 -1.45 5.21 10.25
C ALA A 22 -1.87 6.62 9.84
N VAL A 23 -0.93 7.44 9.36
CA VAL A 23 -1.23 8.76 8.81
C VAL A 23 -2.10 8.67 7.54
N LEU A 24 -1.89 7.64 6.71
CA LEU A 24 -2.60 7.47 5.44
C LEU A 24 -3.93 6.72 5.59
N PHE A 25 -4.01 5.75 6.51
CA PHE A 25 -5.10 4.77 6.56
C PHE A 25 -5.77 4.64 7.92
N GLY A 26 -5.24 5.31 8.95
CA GLY A 26 -5.66 5.16 10.34
C GLY A 26 -4.92 4.02 11.07
N PRO A 27 -4.89 4.07 12.42
CA PRO A 27 -4.07 3.17 13.25
C PRO A 27 -4.48 1.69 13.14
N GLU A 28 -5.77 1.40 13.03
CA GLU A 28 -6.27 0.01 12.95
C GLU A 28 -5.84 -0.67 11.65
N ARG A 29 -6.02 0.01 10.52
CA ARG A 29 -5.58 -0.50 9.21
C ARG A 29 -4.07 -0.62 9.12
N ALA A 30 -3.35 0.35 9.69
CA ALA A 30 -1.89 0.30 9.73
C ALA A 30 -1.37 -0.92 10.49
N ALA A 31 -1.99 -1.28 11.63
CA ALA A 31 -1.64 -2.50 12.35
C ALA A 31 -1.83 -3.74 11.45
N ALA A 32 -3.01 -3.90 10.86
CA ALA A 32 -3.31 -5.03 9.97
C ALA A 32 -2.38 -5.13 8.75
N PHE A 33 -1.94 -3.99 8.21
CA PHE A 33 -0.97 -3.97 7.12
C PHE A 33 0.43 -4.41 7.56
N ILE A 34 0.87 -4.00 8.76
CA ILE A 34 2.16 -4.42 9.30
C ILE A 34 2.19 -5.92 9.59
N ASP A 35 1.12 -6.47 10.16
CA ASP A 35 0.98 -7.92 10.38
C ASP A 35 1.15 -8.69 9.05
N ARG A 36 0.38 -8.32 8.01
CA ARG A 36 0.48 -8.95 6.69
C ARG A 36 1.87 -8.86 6.07
N LEU A 37 2.49 -7.68 6.11
CA LEU A 37 3.84 -7.49 5.57
C LEU A 37 4.88 -8.32 6.37
N GLY A 38 4.69 -8.48 7.68
CA GLY A 38 5.50 -9.37 8.51
C GLY A 38 5.38 -10.85 8.12
N GLU A 39 4.20 -11.26 7.66
CA GLU A 39 3.92 -12.59 7.10
C GLU A 39 4.41 -12.75 5.64
N LYS A 40 5.05 -11.71 5.07
CA LYS A 40 5.45 -11.62 3.65
C LYS A 40 4.28 -11.67 2.68
N GLU A 41 3.09 -11.28 3.15
CA GLU A 41 1.91 -11.14 2.32
C GLU A 41 1.72 -9.67 1.91
N PRO A 42 1.38 -9.39 0.64
CA PRO A 42 1.14 -8.04 0.19
C PRO A 42 -0.12 -7.45 0.84
N ALA A 43 -0.01 -6.21 1.32
CA ALA A 43 -1.12 -5.47 1.88
C ALA A 43 -1.88 -4.70 0.78
N GLU A 44 -3.06 -5.20 0.43
CA GLU A 44 -3.92 -4.58 -0.60
C GLU A 44 -4.65 -3.34 -0.07
N VAL A 45 -4.61 -2.28 -0.87
CA VAL A 45 -5.20 -0.99 -0.57
C VAL A 45 -6.03 -0.50 -1.75
N THR A 46 -7.32 -0.29 -1.49
CA THR A 46 -8.24 0.27 -2.48
C THR A 46 -8.34 1.79 -2.28
N SER A 47 -7.78 2.55 -3.21
CA SER A 47 -7.87 4.01 -3.21
C SER A 47 -9.00 4.48 -4.12
N GLY A 48 -10.07 5.00 -3.52
CA GLY A 48 -11.17 5.68 -4.23
C GLY A 48 -11.81 4.87 -5.36
N ARG A 49 -12.67 5.54 -6.15
CA ARG A 49 -13.24 4.98 -7.40
C ARG A 49 -12.45 5.40 -8.64
N LEU A 50 -11.59 6.43 -8.54
CA LEU A 50 -10.89 7.01 -9.69
C LEU A 50 -9.45 6.48 -9.81
N ARG A 51 -9.00 6.29 -11.04
CA ARG A 51 -7.62 5.89 -11.36
C ARG A 51 -6.58 6.92 -10.86
N SER A 52 -6.95 8.19 -10.85
CA SER A 52 -6.10 9.29 -10.35
C SER A 52 -5.79 9.16 -8.86
N ASP A 53 -6.77 8.77 -8.03
CA ASP A 53 -6.56 8.54 -6.60
C ASP A 53 -5.59 7.39 -6.35
N THR A 54 -5.71 6.29 -7.11
CA THR A 54 -4.78 5.15 -7.05
C THR A 54 -3.35 5.57 -7.41
N ALA A 55 -3.18 6.39 -8.46
CA ALA A 55 -1.86 6.86 -8.87
C ALA A 55 -1.23 7.81 -7.84
N ILE A 56 -2.02 8.71 -7.24
CA ILE A 56 -1.58 9.60 -6.17
C ILE A 56 -1.18 8.79 -4.95
N LEU A 57 -2.00 7.83 -4.53
CA LEU A 57 -1.69 6.97 -3.38
C LEU A 57 -0.38 6.20 -3.59
N ALA A 58 -0.22 5.57 -4.76
CA ALA A 58 0.98 4.82 -5.08
C ALA A 58 2.24 5.72 -5.08
N ARG A 59 2.12 6.95 -5.59
CA ARG A 59 3.20 7.93 -5.55
C ARG A 59 3.55 8.32 -4.12
N THR A 60 2.55 8.60 -3.28
CA THR A 60 2.75 8.95 -1.86
C THR A 60 3.44 7.82 -1.09
N LEU A 61 3.01 6.57 -1.27
CA LEU A 61 3.62 5.42 -0.63
C LEU A 61 5.07 5.23 -1.08
N ARG A 62 5.36 5.35 -2.39
CA ARG A 62 6.74 5.27 -2.90
C ARG A 62 7.62 6.39 -2.34
N ALA A 63 7.10 7.60 -2.20
CA ALA A 63 7.83 8.72 -1.62
C ALA A 63 8.18 8.49 -0.13
N GLN A 64 7.40 7.67 0.57
CA GLN A 64 7.69 7.24 1.94
C GLN A 64 8.64 6.03 2.01
N GLY A 65 9.05 5.47 0.88
CA GLY A 65 9.98 4.33 0.81
C GLY A 65 9.31 2.97 0.65
N PHE A 66 7.98 2.89 0.53
CA PHE A 66 7.28 1.63 0.31
C PHE A 66 7.50 1.10 -1.10
N ARG A 67 7.77 -0.21 -1.21
CA ARG A 67 7.65 -0.92 -2.47
C ARG A 67 6.17 -1.25 -2.69
N VAL A 68 5.61 -0.70 -3.77
CA VAL A 68 4.19 -0.90 -4.12
C VAL A 68 4.01 -1.29 -5.57
N GLU A 69 3.08 -2.20 -5.80
CA GLU A 69 2.57 -2.57 -7.11
C GLU A 69 1.22 -1.92 -7.35
N VAL A 70 0.99 -1.46 -8.58
CA VAL A 70 -0.29 -0.87 -8.98
C VAL A 70 -0.92 -1.81 -9.98
N SER A 71 -2.01 -2.45 -9.57
CA SER A 71 -2.81 -3.29 -10.46
C SER A 71 -3.95 -2.47 -11.06
N GLU A 72 -4.03 -2.47 -12.38
CA GLU A 72 -5.08 -1.82 -13.16
C GLU A 72 -6.38 -2.63 -13.23
N ARG A 73 -6.49 -3.76 -12.52
CA ARG A 73 -7.75 -4.51 -12.41
C ARG A 73 -8.81 -3.62 -11.78
N GLY A 74 -9.63 -3.04 -12.65
CA GLY A 74 -10.52 -1.91 -12.41
C GLY A 74 -10.78 -1.11 -13.70
N ALA A 75 -9.85 -1.14 -14.66
CA ALA A 75 -10.14 -0.89 -16.07
C ALA A 75 -10.34 -2.24 -16.75
N VAL A 76 -11.52 -2.44 -17.33
CA VAL A 76 -11.89 -3.53 -18.23
C VAL A 76 -10.71 -4.06 -19.05
N ALA A 77 -10.57 -5.39 -19.08
CA ALA A 77 -9.90 -6.04 -20.19
C ALA A 77 -10.62 -5.60 -21.48
N GLY A 78 -9.96 -4.75 -22.28
CA GLY A 78 -10.38 -4.47 -23.65
C GLY A 78 -10.07 -5.68 -24.52
N PRO A 79 -10.89 -5.97 -25.55
CA PRO A 79 -10.84 -7.21 -26.31
C PRO A 79 -9.57 -7.26 -27.17
N GLY A 80 -8.91 -8.43 -27.17
CA GLY A 80 -8.10 -8.87 -28.29
C GLY A 80 -8.98 -9.55 -29.33
#